data_AF-A0A658NNG2-F1
#
_entry.id   AF-A0A658NNG2-F1
#
_cell.length_a   1.000
_cell.length_b   1.000
_cell.length_c   1.000
_cell.angle_alpha   90.00
_cell.angle_beta   90.00
_cell.angle_gamma   90.00
#
_symmetry.space_group_name_H-M   'P 1'
#
loop_
_entity.id
_entity.type
_entity.pdbx_description
1 polymer ?
#
loop_
_entity_poly.entity_id
_entity_poly.type
_entity_poly.pdbx_seq_one_letter_code
_entity_poly.pdbx_strand_id
1 'polypeptide(L)' 'MATHPYTLHDAEKLLGIPRAALISLIRAGYIPDTRGHRREYRLSFQDIVMLKAARGLIAARI' A
#
# COMPACT_ATOMS: atom_id res chain seq x y z
N MET A 1 1.77 16.52 8.73
CA MET A 1 0.60 15.81 8.16
C MET A 1 1.09 14.98 6.99
N ALA A 2 0.97 13.65 7.04
CA ALA A 2 1.34 12.82 5.89
C ALA A 2 0.28 12.99 4.79
N THR A 3 0.67 13.52 3.64
CA THR A 3 -0.19 13.51 2.46
C THR A 3 -0.32 12.06 1.98
N HIS A 4 -1.52 11.65 1.60
CA HIS A 4 -1.79 10.31 1.06
C HIS A 4 -2.17 10.43 -0.42
N PRO A 5 -1.24 10.85 -1.31
CA PRO A 5 -1.56 11.14 -2.69
C PRO A 5 -1.83 9.88 -3.52
N TYR A 6 -1.29 8.72 -3.10
CA TYR A 6 -1.36 7.50 -3.89
C TYR A 6 -2.68 6.79 -3.71
N THR A 7 -3.25 6.32 -4.82
CA THR A 7 -4.39 5.41 -4.81
C THR A 7 -3.91 3.95 -4.80
N LEU A 8 -4.83 3.00 -4.59
CA LEU A 8 -4.54 1.58 -4.81
C LEU A 8 -4.08 1.26 -6.24
N HIS A 9 -4.53 2.02 -7.25
CA HIS A 9 -4.11 1.84 -8.63
C HIS A 9 -2.64 2.24 -8.83
N ASP A 10 -2.23 3.35 -8.21
CA ASP A 10 -0.83 3.78 -8.23
C ASP A 10 0.06 2.76 -7.51
N ALA A 11 -0.38 2.28 -6.34
CA ALA A 11 0.33 1.26 -5.57
C ALA A 11 0.47 -0.05 -6.36
N GLU A 12 -0.59 -0.51 -7.04
CA GLU A 12 -0.55 -1.69 -7.90
C GLU A 12 0.48 -1.54 -9.02
N LYS A 13 0.50 -0.40 -9.71
CA LYS A 13 1.50 -0.11 -10.75
C LYS A 13 2.93 -0.03 -10.21
N LEU A 14 3.14 0.60 -9.07
CA LEU A 14 4.47 0.83 -8.50
C LEU A 14 5.08 -0.42 -7.88
N LEU A 15 4.24 -1.28 -7.30
CA LEU A 15 4.69 -2.45 -6.54
C LEU A 15 4.56 -3.76 -7.34
N GLY A 16 3.75 -3.76 -8.40
CA GLY A 16 3.40 -4.99 -9.14
C GLY A 16 2.59 -5.96 -8.31
N ILE A 17 1.85 -5.46 -7.31
CA ILE A 17 1.02 -6.25 -6.40
C ILE A 17 -0.45 -6.03 -6.77
N PRO A 18 -1.25 -7.10 -6.96
CA PRO A 18 -2.67 -6.95 -7.28
C PRO A 18 -3.43 -6.16 -6.22
N ARG A 19 -4.38 -5.34 -6.66
CA ARG A 19 -5.25 -4.54 -5.77
C ARG A 19 -5.87 -5.36 -4.62
N ALA A 20 -6.29 -6.59 -4.88
CA ALA A 20 -6.89 -7.46 -3.87
C ALA A 20 -5.92 -7.79 -2.71
N ALA A 21 -4.64 -8.02 -3.02
CA ALA A 21 -3.62 -8.27 -2.01
C ALA A 21 -3.34 -7.01 -1.17
N LEU A 22 -3.30 -5.83 -1.80
CA LEU A 22 -3.20 -4.56 -1.08
C LEU A 22 -4.37 -4.34 -0.11
N ILE A 23 -5.60 -4.63 -0.53
CA ILE A 23 -6.78 -4.53 0.35
C ILE A 23 -6.68 -5.51 1.53
N SER A 24 -6.17 -6.71 1.31
CA SER A 24 -5.93 -7.68 2.39
C SER A 24 -4.97 -7.13 3.43
N LEU A 25 -3.87 -6.50 2.99
CA LEU A 25 -2.87 -5.89 3.89
C LEU A 25 -3.45 -4.73 4.70
N ILE A 26 -4.28 -3.88 4.09
CA ILE A 26 -4.98 -2.80 4.80
C ILE A 26 -5.95 -3.38 5.85
N ARG A 27 -6.74 -4.39 5.47
CA ARG A 27 -7.68 -5.06 6.39
C ARG A 27 -6.98 -5.77 7.55
N ALA A 28 -5.78 -6.27 7.32
CA ALA A 28 -4.95 -6.88 8.35
C ALA A 28 -4.22 -5.84 9.24
N GLY A 29 -4.35 -4.55 8.96
CA GLY A 29 -3.77 -3.47 9.77
C GLY A 29 -2.31 -3.15 9.48
N TYR A 30 -1.70 -3.74 8.44
CA TYR A 30 -0.31 -3.46 8.07
C TYR A 30 -0.13 -2.08 7.40
N ILE A 31 -1.21 -1.55 6.81
CA ILE A 31 -1.26 -0.24 6.18
C ILE A 31 -2.45 0.50 6.81
N PRO A 32 -2.32 1.78 7.17
CA PRO A 32 -3.44 2.56 7.67
C PRO A 32 -4.65 2.54 6.73
N ASP A 33 -5.85 2.40 7.29
CA ASP A 33 -7.10 2.52 6.50
C ASP A 33 -7.44 4.00 6.26
N THR A 34 -6.60 4.69 5.49
CA THR A 34 -6.83 6.09 5.11
C THR A 34 -7.75 6.16 3.89
N ARG A 35 -8.85 6.90 4.02
CA ARG A 35 -9.86 7.08 2.97
C ARG A 35 -9.86 8.50 2.42
N GLY A 36 -9.96 8.64 1.11
CA GLY A 36 -10.19 9.92 0.42
C GLY A 36 -11.67 10.29 0.33
N HIS A 37 -11.95 11.43 -0.31
CA HIS A 37 -13.31 12.01 -0.46
C HIS A 37 -14.35 11.04 -1.04
N ARG A 38 -13.94 10.08 -1.87
CA ARG A 38 -14.84 9.10 -2.52
C ARG A 38 -14.75 7.69 -1.90
N ARG A 39 -14.34 7.59 -0.63
CA ARG A 39 -14.07 6.31 0.08
C ARG A 39 -12.98 5.45 -0.57
N GLU A 40 -12.18 6.05 -1.45
CA GLU A 40 -11.03 5.38 -2.06
C GLU A 40 -9.94 5.22 -1.01
N TYR A 41 -9.23 4.09 -1.04
CA TYR A 41 -8.04 3.90 -0.22
C TYR A 41 -6.93 4.82 -0.70
N ARG A 42 -6.27 5.48 0.25
CA ARG A 42 -5.19 6.43 0.03
C ARG A 42 -3.96 5.98 0.79
N LEU A 43 -2.82 5.97 0.11
CA LEU A 43 -1.53 5.57 0.65
C LEU A 43 -0.59 6.76 0.69
N SER A 44 0.22 6.83 1.74
CA SER A 44 1.35 7.74 1.85
C SER A 44 2.56 7.20 1.09
N PHE A 45 3.55 8.04 0.84
CA PHE A 45 4.83 7.58 0.29
C PHE A 45 5.52 6.54 1.18
N GLN A 46 5.40 6.69 2.51
CA GLN A 46 5.98 5.77 3.48
C GLN A 46 5.41 4.36 3.31
N ASP A 47 4.09 4.23 3.11
CA ASP A 47 3.43 2.94 2.89
C ASP A 47 3.98 2.25 1.63
N ILE A 48 4.18 3.01 0.55
CA ILE A 48 4.73 2.47 -0.70
C ILE A 48 6.17 1.95 -0.50
N VAL A 49 7.02 2.74 0.16
CA VAL A 49 8.42 2.33 0.41
C VAL A 49 8.49 1.13 1.32
N MET A 50 7.67 1.10 2.39
CA MET A 50 7.59 -0.01 3.32
C MET A 50 7.16 -1.30 2.61
N LEU A 51 6.12 -1.24 1.77
CA LEU A 51 5.66 -2.40 1.00
C LEU A 51 6.70 -2.89 0.00
N LYS A 52 7.39 -1.97 -0.67
CA LYS A 52 8.48 -2.32 -1.59
C LYS A 52 9.61 -3.05 -0.84
N ALA A 53 9.97 -2.58 0.35
CA ALA A 53 10.98 -3.21 1.19
C ALA A 53 10.52 -4.59 1.69
N ALA A 54 9.29 -4.69 2.23
CA ALA A 54 8.71 -5.95 2.69
C ALA A 54 8.68 -7.01 1.58
N ARG A 55 8.32 -6.62 0.36
CA ARG A 55 8.38 -7.51 -0.80
C ARG A 55 9.81 -7.99 -1.09
N GLY A 56 10.80 -7.10 -0.96
CA GLY A 56 12.21 -7.46 -1.08
C GLY A 56 12.65 -8.50 -0.05
N LEU A 57 12.24 -8.34 1.21
CA LEU A 57 12.54 -9.28 2.29
C LEU A 57 11.89 -10.65 2.05
N ILE A 58 10.60 -10.67 1.69
CA ILE A 58 9.88 -11.90 1.35
C ILE A 58 10.53 -12.62 0.18
N ALA A 59 10.92 -11.90 -0.87
CA ALA A 59 11.61 -12.46 -2.03
C ALA A 59 12.99 -13.03 -1.67
N ALA A 60 13.69 -12.40 -0.72
CA ALA A 60 14.96 -12.88 -0.19
C ALA A 60 14.82 -14.03 0.82
N ARG A 61 13.59 -14.38 1.25
CA ARG A 61 13.28 -15.40 2.25
C ARG A 61 13.96 -15.17 3.61
N ILE A 62 14.02 -13.90 4.03
CA ILE A 62 14.55 -13.43 5.32
C ILE A 62 13.39 -12.92 6.18
#